data_AF-A0AAE1DQ18-F1
#
_entry.id   AF-A0AAE1DQ18-F1
#
_cell.length_a   1.000
_cell.length_b   1.000
_cell.length_c   1.000
_cell.angle_alpha   90.00
_cell.angle_beta   90.00
_cell.angle_gamma   90.00
#
_symmetry.space_group_name_H-M   'P 1'
#
loop_
_entity.id
_entity.type
_entity.pdbx_description
1 polymer ?
#
loop_
_entity_poly.entity_id
_entity_poly.type
_entity_poly.pdbx_seq_one_letter_code
_entity_poly.pdbx_strand_id
1 'polypeptide(L)'
;MRNLFCHSPCAEFDRSEGQSGIAIILIVHEELRKNRQLYPRVTHCTDFTAHTLSLSLNKQIVLAALKFARPVSTDRIQQVGQIMREIVHLQCGQCGNQVGGKFWEVMADEHGIDPTGTYHGDSDLQLERINVYFNEATGGKYVPRAILADLEPGTMDSVRSGPFGQIFRPDNFIFGQSGAGNNWAKGHYTEGAELCDSVLDVTRKEAEGCDCIQGFQLTHSLGGGSGSGLGTLLISKIREEYPDRIMSTYSVVPSPKVSDVVVEPYNATLSVHQLVENTDMTYAIDNEALYDICFRTLKLTTPTYGDLNHLISATLSGTTTCLRFPGQLNSDLRKLCVNMVPFPRLHFFIPGFAPLTSRGSQQYRAITVPELTQQMFDAKNMMAACDPRHGRYLTVACVFRGRMSTKEVDEQMLNVQNKNSSYFVEWIPSNVKTAICDIPPRGLKMSATFIGNTTALQELFKRIEEQFSAMFRRKAFLHWYTGEGMDEMEFTEAESNMSDLISEYQQYQDATAEEEGEMEEEEEEEVQ
;
A
#
# COMPACT_ATOMS: atom_id res chain seq x y z
N MET A 1 -6.74 63.37 -32.44
CA MET A 1 -5.49 62.70 -32.89
C MET A 1 -5.06 61.75 -31.77
N ARG A 2 -5.34 60.44 -31.93
CA ARG A 2 -4.39 59.29 -32.00
C ARG A 2 -3.57 59.07 -30.70
N ASN A 3 -3.87 58.04 -29.90
CA ASN A 3 -3.35 56.63 -29.88
C ASN A 3 -1.86 56.55 -29.44
N LEU A 4 -1.32 55.64 -28.59
CA LEU A 4 -1.57 54.21 -28.22
C LEU A 4 -1.21 53.97 -26.71
N PHE A 5 -1.98 53.23 -25.89
CA PHE A 5 -1.97 51.77 -25.59
C PHE A 5 -0.66 51.13 -25.09
N CYS A 6 -0.66 50.66 -23.82
CA CYS A 6 -0.33 49.27 -23.47
C CYS A 6 -0.85 48.91 -22.06
N HIS A 7 -1.65 47.84 -21.98
CA HIS A 7 -2.31 47.31 -20.78
C HIS A 7 -1.35 46.56 -19.84
N SER A 8 -1.58 46.66 -18.53
CA SER A 8 -1.19 45.66 -17.52
C SER A 8 -2.45 45.27 -16.75
N PRO A 9 -2.82 43.98 -16.62
CA PRO A 9 -3.85 43.55 -15.67
C PRO A 9 -3.21 43.20 -14.33
N CYS A 10 -3.84 43.67 -13.26
CA CYS A 10 -3.63 43.19 -11.89
C CYS A 10 -3.84 41.68 -11.82
N ALA A 11 -2.89 40.95 -11.26
CA ALA A 11 -3.08 39.59 -10.79
C ALA A 11 -3.07 39.61 -9.25
N GLU A 12 -4.18 39.19 -8.66
CA GLU A 12 -4.35 38.91 -7.24
C GLU A 12 -3.36 37.80 -6.83
N PHE A 13 -2.55 38.06 -5.80
CA PHE A 13 -1.68 37.06 -5.19
C PHE A 13 -2.49 36.28 -4.16
N ASP A 14 -2.64 34.98 -4.42
CA ASP A 14 -3.40 34.03 -3.63
C ASP A 14 -2.59 33.55 -2.40
N ARG A 15 -3.29 33.24 -1.31
CA ARG A 15 -2.75 33.02 0.06
C ARG A 15 -2.02 31.67 0.28
N SER A 16 -1.45 31.04 -0.75
CA SER A 16 -0.86 29.70 -0.66
C SER A 16 0.68 29.63 -0.53
N GLU A 17 1.40 30.76 -0.58
CA GLU A 17 2.89 30.80 -0.48
C GLU A 17 3.43 31.05 0.95
N GLY A 18 2.61 30.85 1.99
CA GLY A 18 3.00 31.14 3.39
C GLY A 18 4.00 30.16 4.01
N GLN A 19 4.11 28.93 3.52
CA GLN A 19 4.98 27.89 4.11
C GLN A 19 6.38 27.82 3.49
N SER A 20 6.54 28.26 2.24
CA SER A 20 7.83 28.31 1.55
C SER A 20 8.72 29.47 2.06
N GLY A 21 8.12 30.56 2.58
CA GLY A 21 8.87 31.67 3.18
C GLY A 21 9.57 31.34 4.50
N ILE A 22 8.99 30.45 5.31
CA ILE A 22 9.54 30.08 6.63
C ILE A 22 10.75 29.16 6.48
N ALA A 23 10.73 28.24 5.51
CA ALA A 23 11.85 27.36 5.20
C ALA A 23 13.09 28.14 4.70
N ILE A 24 12.87 29.18 3.89
CA ILE A 24 13.95 30.06 3.40
C ILE A 24 14.59 30.85 4.56
N ILE A 25 13.79 31.30 5.54
CA ILE A 25 14.29 32.04 6.71
C ILE A 25 15.14 31.12 7.61
N LEU A 26 14.74 29.86 7.80
CA LEU A 26 15.49 28.89 8.61
C LEU A 26 16.84 28.51 7.96
N ILE A 27 16.87 28.30 6.65
CA ILE A 27 18.11 27.99 5.92
C ILE A 27 19.08 29.18 5.97
N VAL A 28 18.58 30.42 5.80
CA VAL A 28 19.41 31.63 5.93
C VAL A 28 19.93 31.81 7.36
N HIS A 29 19.14 31.47 8.37
CA HIS A 29 19.54 31.55 9.77
C HIS A 29 20.63 30.53 10.13
N GLU A 30 20.58 29.33 9.56
CA GLU A 30 21.59 28.28 9.77
C GLU A 30 22.92 28.60 9.05
N GLU A 31 22.84 29.17 7.85
CA GLU A 31 24.02 29.58 7.06
C GLU A 31 24.76 30.79 7.67
N LEU A 32 24.01 31.70 8.32
CA LEU A 32 24.56 32.81 9.10
C LEU A 32 25.22 32.33 10.41
N ARG A 33 24.71 31.24 11.01
CA ARG A 33 25.29 30.64 12.22
C ARG A 33 26.64 29.95 11.94
N LYS A 34 26.79 29.33 10.77
CA LYS A 34 28.04 28.68 10.30
C LYS A 34 29.15 29.70 9.96
N ASN A 35 28.80 30.92 9.56
CA ASN A 35 29.75 31.98 9.16
C ASN A 35 30.06 33.01 10.28
N ARG A 36 30.02 32.60 11.55
CA ARG A 36 30.21 33.47 12.72
C ARG A 36 31.59 34.17 12.83
N GLN A 37 32.59 33.76 12.04
CA GLN A 37 33.93 34.35 12.06
C GLN A 37 34.10 35.58 11.15
N LEU A 38 33.16 35.87 10.23
CA LEU A 38 33.31 36.95 9.24
C LEU A 38 32.67 38.30 9.63
N TYR A 39 31.87 38.39 10.71
CA TYR A 39 31.13 39.62 11.05
C TYR A 39 31.03 39.87 12.58
N PRO A 40 31.97 40.61 13.19
CA PRO A 40 32.05 40.77 14.65
C PRO A 40 31.14 41.89 15.23
N ARG A 41 30.18 42.43 14.46
CA ARG A 41 29.36 43.60 14.86
C ARG A 41 27.86 43.35 14.99
N VAL A 42 27.43 42.08 15.07
CA VAL A 42 26.03 41.73 15.37
C VAL A 42 25.98 40.99 16.70
N THR A 43 26.27 41.71 17.79
CA THR A 43 26.34 41.16 19.15
C THR A 43 25.38 41.81 20.15
N HIS A 44 24.46 42.66 19.72
CA HIS A 44 23.42 43.20 20.60
C HIS A 44 22.07 43.22 19.89
N CYS A 45 21.36 42.09 19.95
CA CYS A 45 19.89 41.98 19.86
C CYS A 45 19.51 40.49 19.89
N THR A 46 19.83 39.82 21.00
CA THR A 46 19.21 38.53 21.35
C THR A 46 18.30 38.81 22.52
N ASP A 47 17.05 39.14 22.20
CA ASP A 47 15.85 39.03 23.05
C ASP A 47 14.72 39.76 22.32
N PHE A 48 13.99 39.05 21.45
CA PHE A 48 12.67 39.50 21.02
C PHE A 48 11.75 38.29 20.91
N THR A 49 10.89 38.20 21.91
CA THR A 49 9.69 37.36 21.97
C THR A 49 8.78 37.65 20.77
N ALA A 50 8.17 36.58 20.27
CA ALA A 50 7.27 36.57 19.13
C ALA A 50 5.95 37.31 19.42
N HIS A 51 5.97 38.64 19.38
CA HIS A 51 4.79 39.45 19.11
C HIS A 51 5.27 40.87 18.76
N THR A 52 4.77 41.41 17.64
CA THR A 52 4.96 42.80 17.16
C THR A 52 6.21 43.06 16.30
N LEU A 53 6.13 42.81 14.99
CA LEU A 53 6.94 43.54 14.01
C LEU A 53 6.09 43.89 12.78
N SER A 54 5.39 45.02 12.92
CA SER A 54 4.74 45.78 11.86
C SER A 54 5.78 46.39 10.91
N LEU A 55 5.58 46.15 9.61
CA LEU A 55 5.91 47.00 8.47
C LEU A 55 6.88 48.19 8.72
N SER A 56 8.18 47.96 8.57
CA SER A 56 9.17 49.01 8.21
C SER A 56 10.60 48.44 8.07
N LEU A 57 10.85 47.48 7.18
CA LEU A 57 12.22 47.20 6.74
C LEU A 57 12.37 47.44 5.24
N ASN A 58 13.33 48.31 4.93
CA ASN A 58 13.56 48.98 3.66
C ASN A 58 13.72 48.04 2.45
N LYS A 59 12.92 48.29 1.40
CA LYS A 59 13.01 47.68 0.06
C LYS A 59 14.44 47.68 -0.55
N GLN A 60 15.32 48.57 -0.12
CA GLN A 60 16.70 48.64 -0.62
C GLN A 60 17.61 47.51 -0.13
N ILE A 61 17.38 46.93 1.05
CA ILE A 61 18.24 45.85 1.59
C ILE A 61 17.94 44.52 0.88
N VAL A 62 16.67 44.24 0.61
CA VAL A 62 16.23 43.04 -0.13
C VAL A 62 16.73 43.08 -1.59
N LEU A 63 16.68 44.26 -2.23
CA LEU A 63 17.19 44.44 -3.59
C LEU A 63 18.73 44.34 -3.70
N ALA A 64 19.46 44.67 -2.63
CA ALA A 64 20.91 44.50 -2.59
C ALA A 64 21.31 43.03 -2.41
N ALA A 65 20.57 42.27 -1.59
CA ALA A 65 20.80 40.83 -1.39
C ALA A 65 20.51 40.01 -2.66
N LEU A 66 19.44 40.34 -3.40
CA LEU A 66 19.09 39.67 -4.66
C LEU A 66 20.09 39.92 -5.80
N LYS A 67 20.90 40.98 -5.74
CA LYS A 67 21.94 41.26 -6.74
C LYS A 67 23.25 40.52 -6.52
N PHE A 68 23.49 39.98 -5.33
CA PHE A 68 24.74 39.28 -4.97
C PHE A 68 24.61 37.75 -4.91
N ALA A 69 23.39 37.21 -5.01
CA ALA A 69 23.18 35.78 -5.20
C ALA A 69 23.58 35.40 -6.63
N ARG A 70 24.78 34.82 -6.78
CA ARG A 70 25.19 34.13 -8.03
C ARG A 70 24.09 33.16 -8.44
N PRO A 71 23.83 32.95 -9.74
CA PRO A 71 22.85 31.97 -10.18
C PRO A 71 23.36 30.60 -9.73
N VAL A 72 22.75 30.05 -8.69
CA VAL A 72 22.88 28.63 -8.37
C VAL A 72 22.24 27.93 -9.55
N SER A 73 23.04 27.17 -10.30
CA SER A 73 22.61 26.38 -11.44
C SER A 73 21.34 25.62 -11.07
N THR A 74 20.27 25.82 -11.84
CA THR A 74 18.99 25.12 -11.75
C THR A 74 19.13 23.59 -11.69
N ASP A 75 20.26 23.04 -12.13
CA ASP A 75 20.61 21.63 -12.01
C ASP A 75 20.68 21.10 -10.56
N ARG A 76 21.07 21.94 -9.58
CA ARG A 76 21.12 21.50 -8.17
C ARG A 76 19.76 21.47 -7.49
N ILE A 77 18.79 22.26 -7.94
CA ILE A 77 17.42 22.23 -7.41
C ILE A 77 16.66 21.03 -7.99
N GLN A 78 16.99 20.58 -9.21
CA GLN A 78 16.51 19.30 -9.74
C GLN A 78 17.12 18.08 -9.04
N GLN A 79 18.37 18.16 -8.57
CA GLN A 79 19.01 17.04 -7.84
C GLN A 79 18.45 16.76 -6.45
N VAL A 80 17.76 17.71 -5.80
CA VAL A 80 17.05 17.46 -4.53
C VAL A 80 15.70 16.75 -4.76
N GLY A 81 15.26 16.63 -6.03
CA GLY A 81 13.97 16.06 -6.42
C GLY A 81 13.92 14.54 -6.64
N GLN A 82 15.03 13.82 -6.49
CA GLN A 82 15.07 12.35 -6.55
C GLN A 82 15.72 11.81 -5.28
N ILE A 83 15.01 11.88 -4.15
CA ILE A 83 15.22 10.87 -3.12
C ILE A 83 14.72 9.58 -3.75
N MET A 84 15.63 8.67 -4.12
CA MET A 84 15.28 7.33 -4.60
C MET A 84 14.54 6.60 -3.49
N ARG A 85 13.47 5.88 -3.84
CA ARG A 85 12.52 5.34 -2.85
C ARG A 85 12.25 3.88 -3.12
N GLU A 86 13.11 3.01 -2.62
CA GLU A 86 13.06 1.58 -2.91
C GLU A 86 12.10 0.84 -2.00
N ILE A 87 11.53 -0.26 -2.51
CA ILE A 87 10.65 -1.17 -1.78
C ILE A 87 11.22 -2.57 -1.89
N VAL A 88 11.43 -3.23 -0.76
CA VAL A 88 11.82 -4.63 -0.72
C VAL A 88 10.55 -5.47 -0.72
N HIS A 89 10.44 -6.37 -1.69
CA HIS A 89 9.28 -7.26 -1.82
C HIS A 89 9.61 -8.65 -1.27
N LEU A 90 8.81 -9.14 -0.34
CA LEU A 90 8.92 -10.47 0.24
C LEU A 90 7.73 -11.33 -0.22
N GLN A 91 8.01 -12.58 -0.53
CA GLN A 91 7.00 -13.57 -0.92
C GLN A 91 7.15 -14.77 0.01
N CYS A 92 6.07 -15.12 0.72
CA CYS A 92 6.10 -16.22 1.67
C CYS A 92 5.07 -17.30 1.35
N GLY A 93 5.53 -18.55 1.32
CA GLY A 93 4.72 -19.74 1.10
C GLY A 93 4.22 -19.91 -0.33
N GLN A 94 3.54 -21.03 -0.58
CA GLN A 94 3.08 -21.42 -1.92
C GLN A 94 2.22 -20.35 -2.60
N CYS A 95 1.20 -19.83 -1.91
CA CYS A 95 0.31 -18.81 -2.47
C CYS A 95 1.05 -17.48 -2.71
N GLY A 96 1.85 -17.03 -1.75
CA GLY A 96 2.62 -15.80 -1.86
C GLY A 96 3.59 -15.82 -3.06
N ASN A 97 4.31 -16.92 -3.24
CA ASN A 97 5.23 -17.08 -4.37
C ASN A 97 4.51 -17.19 -5.74
N GLN A 98 3.33 -17.80 -5.81
CA GLN A 98 2.56 -17.86 -7.05
C GLN A 98 1.98 -16.49 -7.46
N VAL A 99 1.38 -15.78 -6.50
CA VAL A 99 0.85 -14.43 -6.70
C VAL A 99 1.99 -13.46 -7.01
N GLY A 100 3.07 -13.53 -6.24
CA GLY A 100 4.25 -12.70 -6.41
C GLY A 100 4.95 -12.96 -7.74
N GLY A 101 5.06 -14.22 -8.18
CA GLY A 101 5.53 -14.56 -9.52
C GLY A 101 4.71 -13.87 -10.61
N LYS A 102 3.37 -13.96 -10.54
CA LYS A 102 2.48 -13.28 -11.50
C LYS A 102 2.55 -11.75 -11.41
N PHE A 103 2.73 -11.20 -10.22
CA PHE A 103 2.93 -9.77 -10.02
C PHE A 103 4.19 -9.27 -10.74
N TRP A 104 5.31 -10.00 -10.63
CA TRP A 104 6.54 -9.63 -11.34
C TRP A 104 6.44 -9.80 -12.85
N GLU A 105 5.69 -10.79 -13.35
CA GLU A 105 5.40 -10.90 -14.79
C GLU A 105 4.67 -9.64 -15.30
N VAL A 106 3.60 -9.22 -14.61
CA VAL A 106 2.81 -8.04 -14.98
C VAL A 106 3.65 -6.77 -14.85
N MET A 107 4.47 -6.66 -13.79
CA MET A 107 5.31 -5.49 -13.58
C MET A 107 6.41 -5.39 -14.64
N ALA A 108 7.10 -6.48 -14.95
CA ALA A 108 8.13 -6.51 -15.98
C ALA A 108 7.53 -6.13 -17.35
N ASP A 109 6.36 -6.66 -17.67
CA ASP A 109 5.61 -6.30 -18.88
C ASP A 109 5.24 -4.80 -18.94
N GLU A 110 4.82 -4.19 -17.82
CA GLU A 110 4.48 -2.76 -17.76
C GLU A 110 5.71 -1.85 -17.91
N HIS A 111 6.86 -2.27 -17.39
CA HIS A 111 8.13 -1.55 -17.51
C HIS A 111 8.92 -1.94 -18.77
N GLY A 112 8.41 -2.84 -19.61
CA GLY A 112 9.08 -3.25 -20.86
C GLY A 112 10.36 -4.06 -20.62
N ILE A 113 10.46 -4.78 -19.51
CA ILE A 113 11.60 -5.62 -19.16
C ILE A 113 11.35 -7.04 -19.66
N ASP A 114 12.32 -7.61 -20.36
CA ASP A 114 12.24 -9.00 -20.83
C ASP A 114 12.62 -10.02 -19.73
N PRO A 115 12.40 -11.32 -19.94
CA PRO A 115 12.80 -12.35 -18.98
C PRO A 115 14.31 -12.43 -18.68
N THR A 116 15.16 -11.78 -19.49
CA THR A 116 16.62 -11.73 -19.29
C THR A 116 17.06 -10.49 -18.49
N GLY A 117 16.11 -9.62 -18.15
CA GLY A 117 16.30 -8.39 -17.40
C GLY A 117 16.64 -7.18 -18.27
N THR A 118 16.66 -7.30 -19.60
CA THR A 118 16.95 -6.17 -20.49
C THR A 118 15.71 -5.36 -20.82
N TYR A 119 15.87 -4.03 -20.83
CA TYR A 119 14.80 -3.11 -21.19
C TYR A 119 14.61 -3.03 -22.71
N HIS A 120 13.38 -3.30 -23.14
CA HIS A 120 12.90 -3.20 -24.52
C HIS A 120 11.61 -2.37 -24.59
N GLY A 121 11.42 -1.44 -23.65
CA GLY A 121 10.25 -0.56 -23.63
C GLY A 121 10.30 0.57 -24.65
N ASP A 122 9.14 1.20 -24.84
CA ASP A 122 8.92 2.25 -25.85
C ASP A 122 8.82 3.66 -25.23
N SER A 123 8.84 3.79 -23.90
CA SER A 123 8.53 5.04 -23.18
C SER A 123 9.50 5.31 -22.04
N ASP A 124 10.09 6.50 -22.03
CA ASP A 124 11.02 6.96 -20.98
C ASP A 124 10.39 6.95 -19.57
N LEU A 125 9.08 7.17 -19.48
CA LEU A 125 8.33 7.13 -18.22
C LEU A 125 8.37 5.75 -17.54
N GLN A 126 8.65 4.67 -18.29
CA GLN A 126 8.82 3.33 -17.74
C GLN A 126 10.13 3.21 -16.95
N LEU A 127 11.15 4.00 -17.29
CA LEU A 127 12.46 3.96 -16.63
C LEU A 127 12.56 4.97 -15.48
N GLU A 128 11.75 6.02 -15.47
CA GLU A 128 11.90 7.14 -14.52
C GLU A 128 11.88 6.72 -13.04
N ARG A 129 11.09 5.70 -12.68
CA ARG A 129 11.01 5.17 -11.30
C ARG A 129 11.15 3.64 -11.26
N ILE A 130 11.90 3.07 -12.20
CA ILE A 130 12.17 1.63 -12.23
C ILE A 130 12.90 1.14 -10.96
N ASN A 131 13.74 2.02 -10.38
CA ASN A 131 14.54 1.76 -9.18
C ASN A 131 13.71 1.47 -7.92
N VAL A 132 12.40 1.76 -7.93
CA VAL A 132 11.51 1.48 -6.79
C VAL A 132 11.44 -0.03 -6.51
N TYR A 133 11.38 -0.85 -7.57
CA TYR A 133 11.25 -2.31 -7.45
C TYR A 133 12.40 -3.09 -8.07
N PHE A 134 13.18 -2.49 -8.97
CA PHE A 134 14.28 -3.16 -9.65
C PHE A 134 15.62 -2.57 -9.23
N ASN A 135 16.61 -3.44 -9.08
CA ASN A 135 18.01 -3.08 -8.96
C ASN A 135 18.62 -3.03 -10.37
N GLU A 136 19.32 -1.93 -10.69
CA GLU A 136 20.09 -1.82 -11.92
C GLU A 136 21.45 -2.55 -11.75
N ALA A 137 21.59 -3.68 -12.42
CA ALA A 137 22.82 -4.45 -12.48
C ALA A 137 23.68 -4.03 -13.68
N THR A 138 24.96 -4.43 -13.65
CA THR A 138 25.91 -4.16 -14.74
C THR A 138 25.40 -4.67 -16.08
N GLY A 139 25.49 -3.83 -17.12
CA GLY A 139 25.05 -4.17 -18.47
C GLY A 139 23.60 -3.81 -18.79
N GLY A 140 22.99 -2.88 -18.03
CA GLY A 140 21.62 -2.42 -18.27
C GLY A 140 20.57 -3.49 -17.99
N LYS A 141 20.86 -4.38 -17.03
CA LYS A 141 19.97 -5.44 -16.60
C LYS A 141 19.24 -5.03 -15.33
N TYR A 142 17.93 -5.17 -15.32
CA TYR A 142 17.09 -4.89 -14.17
C TYR A 142 16.71 -6.19 -13.47
N VAL A 143 17.05 -6.28 -12.18
CA VAL A 143 16.80 -7.46 -11.34
C VAL A 143 15.77 -7.08 -10.28
N PRO A 144 14.67 -7.83 -10.10
CA PRO A 144 13.70 -7.56 -9.04
C PRO A 144 14.33 -7.56 -7.64
N ARG A 145 13.97 -6.56 -6.83
CA ARG A 145 14.25 -6.51 -5.40
C ARG A 145 13.24 -7.39 -4.64
N ALA A 146 13.30 -8.68 -4.94
CA ALA A 146 12.39 -9.69 -4.42
C ALA A 146 13.15 -10.74 -3.59
N ILE A 147 12.51 -11.18 -2.51
CA ILE A 147 12.97 -12.27 -1.64
C ILE A 147 11.88 -13.33 -1.63
N LEU A 148 12.24 -14.56 -1.99
CA LEU A 148 11.32 -15.68 -2.10
C LEU A 148 11.62 -16.64 -0.97
N ALA A 149 10.65 -16.83 -0.08
CA ALA A 149 10.73 -17.70 1.08
C ALA A 149 9.63 -18.77 1.03
N ASP A 150 10.01 -20.02 1.23
CA ASP A 150 9.05 -21.10 1.50
C ASP A 150 9.73 -22.20 2.32
N LEU A 151 8.95 -22.91 3.12
CA LEU A 151 9.44 -24.08 3.85
C LEU A 151 9.51 -25.32 2.93
N GLU A 152 8.82 -25.26 1.78
CA GLU A 152 8.82 -26.32 0.78
C GLU A 152 9.69 -25.99 -0.45
N PRO A 153 10.60 -26.89 -0.88
CA PRO A 153 11.46 -26.66 -2.03
C PRO A 153 10.70 -26.66 -3.36
N GLY A 154 9.59 -27.41 -3.46
CA GLY A 154 8.85 -27.60 -4.72
C GLY A 154 8.24 -26.31 -5.30
N THR A 155 7.92 -25.34 -4.44
CA THR A 155 7.44 -24.02 -4.88
C THR A 155 8.53 -23.28 -5.67
N MET A 156 9.79 -23.39 -5.26
CA MET A 156 10.91 -22.67 -5.88
C MET A 156 11.21 -23.17 -7.29
N ASP A 157 11.11 -24.48 -7.52
CA ASP A 157 11.24 -25.07 -8.86
C ASP A 157 10.13 -24.59 -9.80
N SER A 158 8.91 -24.45 -9.27
CA SER A 158 7.76 -23.93 -10.01
C SER A 158 7.94 -22.46 -10.40
N VAL A 159 8.48 -21.62 -9.50
CA VAL A 159 8.78 -20.23 -9.81
C VAL A 159 9.92 -20.11 -10.82
N ARG A 160 11.00 -20.89 -10.66
CA ARG A 160 12.18 -20.87 -11.54
C ARG A 160 11.87 -21.33 -12.97
N SER A 161 10.95 -22.29 -13.10
CA SER A 161 10.44 -22.76 -14.40
C SER A 161 9.39 -21.85 -15.03
N GLY A 162 8.92 -20.84 -14.27
CA GLY A 162 8.00 -19.82 -14.76
C GLY A 162 8.64 -18.91 -15.83
N PRO A 163 7.81 -18.15 -16.58
CA PRO A 163 8.27 -17.34 -17.71
C PRO A 163 9.36 -16.32 -17.35
N PHE A 164 9.26 -15.72 -16.16
CA PHE A 164 10.23 -14.76 -15.62
C PHE A 164 11.07 -15.33 -14.48
N GLY A 165 11.10 -16.65 -14.28
CA GLY A 165 11.81 -17.27 -13.16
C GLY A 165 13.33 -17.01 -13.13
N GLN A 166 13.93 -16.73 -14.30
CA GLN A 166 15.36 -16.49 -14.46
C GLN A 166 15.80 -15.05 -14.13
N ILE A 167 14.85 -14.12 -13.98
CA ILE A 167 15.17 -12.72 -13.68
C ILE A 167 15.53 -12.53 -12.19
N PHE A 168 15.04 -13.43 -11.33
CA PHE A 168 15.29 -13.37 -9.89
C PHE A 168 16.72 -13.73 -9.56
N ARG A 169 17.28 -13.06 -8.55
CA ARG A 169 18.62 -13.36 -8.04
C ARG A 169 18.62 -14.75 -7.40
N PRO A 170 19.51 -15.68 -7.82
CA PRO A 170 19.59 -17.02 -7.23
C PRO A 170 19.83 -17.01 -5.71
N ASP A 171 20.58 -16.02 -5.21
CA ASP A 171 20.87 -15.84 -3.78
C ASP A 171 19.62 -15.48 -2.96
N ASN A 172 18.56 -14.96 -3.59
CA ASN A 172 17.35 -14.50 -2.91
C ASN A 172 16.27 -15.58 -2.81
N PHE A 173 16.59 -16.82 -3.21
CA PHE A 173 15.73 -17.99 -2.99
C PHE A 173 16.13 -18.64 -1.67
N ILE A 174 15.30 -18.44 -0.65
CA ILE A 174 15.47 -19.09 0.66
C ILE A 174 14.41 -20.16 0.78
N PHE A 175 14.81 -21.41 0.98
CA PHE A 175 13.86 -22.51 1.14
C PHE A 175 14.29 -23.52 2.19
N GLY A 176 13.30 -24.04 2.90
CA GLY A 176 13.45 -25.15 3.84
C GLY A 176 13.48 -26.51 3.16
N GLN A 177 13.69 -27.56 3.96
CA GLN A 177 13.57 -28.95 3.52
C GLN A 177 12.26 -29.60 4.00
N SER A 178 11.61 -28.99 4.99
CA SER A 178 10.45 -29.51 5.72
C SER A 178 9.31 -28.52 5.57
N GLY A 179 8.16 -28.96 5.05
CA GLY A 179 6.99 -28.10 4.88
C GLY A 179 6.20 -27.91 6.19
N ALA A 180 5.52 -26.77 6.33
CA ALA A 180 4.67 -26.51 7.49
C ALA A 180 3.40 -27.39 7.55
N GLY A 181 2.98 -27.99 6.43
CA GLY A 181 1.82 -28.90 6.40
C GLY A 181 0.50 -28.25 6.84
N ASN A 182 0.26 -27.00 6.45
CA ASN A 182 -0.89 -26.17 6.86
C ASN A 182 -1.02 -25.95 8.39
N ASN A 183 0.09 -26.02 9.12
CA ASN A 183 0.15 -25.70 10.55
C ASN A 183 0.87 -24.38 10.78
N TRP A 184 0.14 -23.38 11.28
CA TRP A 184 0.71 -22.06 11.62
C TRP A 184 1.79 -22.15 12.70
N ALA A 185 1.61 -22.97 13.74
CA ALA A 185 2.58 -23.10 14.82
C ALA A 185 3.93 -23.64 14.33
N LYS A 186 3.92 -24.55 13.33
CA LYS A 186 5.16 -24.99 12.68
C LYS A 186 5.89 -23.87 11.94
N GLY A 187 5.12 -23.06 11.21
CA GLY A 187 5.65 -21.90 10.50
C GLY A 187 6.14 -20.80 11.44
N HIS A 188 5.56 -20.67 12.63
CA HIS A 188 5.86 -19.57 13.53
C HIS A 188 6.92 -19.91 14.60
N TYR A 189 6.87 -21.12 15.17
CA TYR A 189 7.70 -21.49 16.33
C TYR A 189 8.79 -22.51 16.04
N THR A 190 8.62 -23.40 15.05
CA THR A 190 9.57 -24.49 14.78
C THR A 190 10.34 -24.29 13.48
N GLU A 191 9.89 -24.90 12.39
CA GLU A 191 10.58 -24.92 11.09
C GLU A 191 10.78 -23.51 10.52
N GLY A 192 9.77 -22.63 10.66
CA GLY A 192 9.91 -21.25 10.18
C GLY A 192 10.82 -20.39 11.04
N ALA A 193 10.93 -20.65 12.34
CA ALA A 193 11.88 -19.94 13.19
C ALA A 193 13.33 -20.24 12.78
N GLU A 194 13.63 -21.49 12.40
CA GLU A 194 14.96 -21.87 11.89
C GLU A 194 15.30 -21.20 10.56
N LEU A 195 14.30 -21.05 9.66
CA LEU A 195 14.52 -20.42 8.35
C LEU A 195 14.51 -18.88 8.42
N CYS A 196 13.84 -18.29 9.41
CA CYS A 196 13.62 -16.85 9.54
C CYS A 196 14.92 -16.05 9.50
N ASP A 197 15.95 -16.48 10.24
CA ASP A 197 17.24 -15.79 10.29
C ASP A 197 17.90 -15.69 8.91
N SER A 198 17.79 -16.76 8.10
CA SER A 198 18.34 -16.76 6.73
C SER A 198 17.59 -15.79 5.82
N VAL A 199 16.26 -15.67 5.98
CA VAL A 199 15.46 -14.71 5.21
C VAL A 199 15.78 -13.27 5.66
N LEU A 200 15.95 -13.04 6.96
CA LEU A 200 16.31 -11.73 7.51
C LEU A 200 17.69 -11.29 7.03
N ASP A 201 18.68 -12.17 6.94
CA ASP A 201 20.01 -11.84 6.42
C ASP A 201 19.97 -11.37 4.97
N VAL A 202 19.17 -12.01 4.12
CA VAL A 202 18.96 -11.55 2.73
C VAL A 202 18.17 -10.24 2.71
N THR A 203 17.20 -10.08 3.60
CA THR A 203 16.42 -8.85 3.75
C THR A 203 17.30 -7.67 4.13
N ARG A 204 18.24 -7.86 5.07
CA ARG A 204 19.28 -6.89 5.44
C ARG A 204 20.15 -6.53 4.25
N LYS A 205 20.65 -7.52 3.52
CA LYS A 205 21.51 -7.31 2.35
C LYS A 205 20.81 -6.48 1.26
N GLU A 206 19.52 -6.72 1.02
CA GLU A 206 18.74 -5.93 0.07
C GLU A 206 18.44 -4.53 0.63
N ALA A 207 18.11 -4.40 1.92
CA ALA A 207 17.85 -3.12 2.58
C ALA A 207 19.09 -2.20 2.59
N GLU A 208 20.28 -2.76 2.85
CA GLU A 208 21.57 -2.05 2.77
C GLU A 208 21.93 -1.64 1.33
N GLY A 209 21.39 -2.36 0.33
CA GLY A 209 21.52 -2.02 -1.08
C GLY A 209 20.53 -0.96 -1.58
N CYS A 210 19.72 -0.37 -0.70
CA CYS A 210 18.82 0.74 -1.02
C CYS A 210 19.46 2.09 -0.64
N ASP A 211 19.24 3.13 -1.43
CA ASP A 211 19.62 4.49 -1.04
C ASP A 211 18.68 5.04 0.05
N CYS A 212 17.37 4.82 -0.10
CA CYS A 212 16.37 5.18 0.91
C CYS A 212 15.12 4.28 0.83
N ILE A 213 15.15 3.20 1.61
CA ILE A 213 14.05 2.25 1.69
C ILE A 213 12.76 2.91 2.22
N GLN A 214 11.66 2.78 1.48
CA GLN A 214 10.32 3.20 1.94
C GLN A 214 9.76 2.23 2.98
N GLY A 215 9.91 0.94 2.69
CA GLY A 215 9.21 -0.10 3.39
C GLY A 215 9.33 -1.48 2.74
N PHE A 216 8.58 -2.40 3.32
CA PHE A 216 8.52 -3.80 2.92
C PHE A 216 7.12 -4.13 2.42
N GLN A 217 7.05 -4.96 1.38
CA GLN A 217 5.80 -5.49 0.86
C GLN A 217 5.81 -7.01 0.93
N LEU A 218 4.94 -7.59 1.76
CA LEU A 218 4.81 -9.04 1.87
C LEU A 218 3.58 -9.53 1.11
N THR A 219 3.74 -10.52 0.24
CA THR A 219 2.63 -11.31 -0.32
C THR A 219 2.59 -12.68 0.33
N HIS A 220 1.48 -13.03 0.96
CA HIS A 220 1.30 -14.30 1.64
C HIS A 220 -0.18 -14.72 1.73
N SER A 221 -0.45 -15.94 2.19
CA SER A 221 -1.80 -16.42 2.50
C SER A 221 -1.96 -16.62 4.00
N LEU A 222 -3.15 -16.32 4.53
CA LEU A 222 -3.46 -16.49 5.95
C LEU A 222 -3.92 -17.91 6.30
N GLY A 223 -4.41 -18.68 5.32
CA GLY A 223 -4.89 -20.05 5.54
C GLY A 223 -3.80 -21.12 5.57
N GLY A 224 -2.62 -20.84 5.00
CA GLY A 224 -1.52 -21.82 4.91
C GLY A 224 -0.81 -22.05 6.25
N GLY A 225 0.33 -22.74 6.23
CA GLY A 225 1.25 -22.84 7.39
C GLY A 225 2.50 -21.98 7.22
N SER A 226 3.17 -22.09 6.06
CA SER A 226 4.37 -21.29 5.75
C SER A 226 4.01 -19.82 5.55
N GLY A 227 3.09 -19.53 4.61
CA GLY A 227 2.72 -18.15 4.28
C GLY A 227 2.19 -17.37 5.49
N SER A 228 1.43 -18.04 6.35
CA SER A 228 0.81 -17.45 7.53
C SER A 228 1.81 -17.34 8.68
N GLY A 229 2.30 -18.47 9.21
CA GLY A 229 3.16 -18.54 10.40
C GLY A 229 4.55 -17.92 10.20
N LEU A 230 5.26 -18.35 9.14
CA LEU A 230 6.56 -17.75 8.81
C LEU A 230 6.38 -16.32 8.32
N GLY A 231 5.31 -16.03 7.56
CA GLY A 231 5.01 -14.66 7.13
C GLY A 231 4.84 -13.69 8.29
N THR A 232 4.02 -14.03 9.30
CA THR A 232 3.81 -13.19 10.47
C THR A 232 5.05 -13.07 11.36
N LEU A 233 5.83 -14.15 11.49
CA LEU A 233 7.11 -14.10 12.19
C LEU A 233 8.07 -13.10 11.51
N LEU A 234 8.18 -13.15 10.19
CA LEU A 234 9.01 -12.22 9.42
C LEU A 234 8.55 -10.79 9.58
N ILE A 235 7.23 -10.53 9.56
CA ILE A 235 6.68 -9.19 9.80
C ILE A 235 7.14 -8.66 11.17
N SER A 236 6.96 -9.45 12.23
CA SER A 236 7.33 -9.06 13.60
C SER A 236 8.83 -8.75 13.70
N LYS A 237 9.69 -9.62 13.15
CA LYS A 237 11.15 -9.41 13.15
C LYS A 237 11.60 -8.21 12.31
N ILE A 238 10.97 -7.98 11.16
CA ILE A 238 11.26 -6.79 10.35
C ILE A 238 10.79 -5.53 11.08
N ARG A 239 9.66 -5.58 11.81
CA ARG A 239 9.18 -4.44 12.59
C ARG A 239 10.10 -4.11 13.78
N GLU A 240 10.66 -5.12 14.43
CA GLU A 240 11.68 -4.97 15.48
C GLU A 240 12.95 -4.28 14.93
N GLU A 241 13.42 -4.69 13.75
CA GLU A 241 14.67 -4.18 13.16
C GLU A 241 14.50 -2.84 12.42
N TYR A 242 13.34 -2.63 11.78
CA TYR A 242 13.02 -1.46 10.96
C TYR A 242 11.70 -0.78 11.40
N PRO A 243 11.61 -0.25 12.63
CA PRO A 243 10.38 0.32 13.17
C PRO A 243 9.89 1.56 12.40
N ASP A 244 10.80 2.34 11.83
CA ASP A 244 10.48 3.57 11.09
C ASP A 244 10.07 3.32 9.62
N ARG A 245 9.96 2.07 9.19
CA ARG A 245 9.66 1.71 7.79
C ARG A 245 8.24 1.18 7.67
N ILE A 246 7.60 1.48 6.55
CA ILE A 246 6.21 1.06 6.31
C ILE A 246 6.17 -0.43 6.00
N MET A 247 5.31 -1.16 6.70
CA MET A 247 5.03 -2.56 6.43
C MET A 247 3.67 -2.69 5.73
N SER A 248 3.69 -3.16 4.49
CA SER A 248 2.48 -3.42 3.70
C SER A 248 2.35 -4.90 3.40
N THR A 249 1.15 -5.47 3.57
CA THR A 249 0.89 -6.87 3.25
C THR A 249 -0.24 -7.02 2.24
N TYR A 250 -0.08 -7.96 1.33
CA TYR A 250 -1.15 -8.48 0.47
C TYR A 250 -1.51 -9.86 0.99
N SER A 251 -2.60 -9.91 1.75
CA SER A 251 -2.99 -11.05 2.56
C SER A 251 -4.17 -11.77 1.92
N VAL A 252 -3.92 -12.97 1.42
CA VAL A 252 -4.98 -13.82 0.85
C VAL A 252 -5.71 -14.55 1.97
N VAL A 253 -6.97 -14.19 2.15
CA VAL A 253 -7.89 -14.75 3.14
C VAL A 253 -8.45 -16.07 2.61
N PRO A 254 -8.44 -17.15 3.43
CA PRO A 254 -8.97 -18.44 3.04
C PRO A 254 -10.48 -18.41 2.81
N SER A 255 -10.96 -19.34 1.99
CA SER A 255 -12.39 -19.57 1.78
C SER A 255 -12.69 -21.06 1.59
N PRO A 256 -13.75 -21.58 2.24
CA PRO A 256 -14.17 -22.97 2.10
C PRO A 256 -14.69 -23.31 0.69
N LYS A 257 -14.95 -22.31 -0.18
CA LYS A 257 -15.33 -22.57 -1.58
C LYS A 257 -14.12 -22.96 -2.45
N VAL A 258 -12.92 -22.59 -2.03
CA VAL A 258 -11.69 -22.69 -2.84
C VAL A 258 -10.73 -23.72 -2.27
N SER A 259 -10.74 -23.93 -0.95
CA SER A 259 -9.86 -24.88 -0.25
C SER A 259 -10.65 -25.85 0.62
N ASP A 260 -10.21 -27.11 0.62
CA ASP A 260 -10.75 -28.20 1.44
C ASP A 260 -10.03 -28.34 2.80
N VAL A 261 -9.05 -27.48 3.09
CA VAL A 261 -8.25 -27.56 4.31
C VAL A 261 -9.06 -27.04 5.50
N VAL A 262 -9.36 -27.95 6.44
CA VAL A 262 -10.24 -27.64 7.58
C VAL A 262 -9.61 -26.74 8.64
N VAL A 263 -8.28 -26.66 8.72
CA VAL A 263 -7.57 -25.89 9.76
C VAL A 263 -7.30 -24.42 9.39
N GLU A 264 -7.70 -23.98 8.19
CA GLU A 264 -7.46 -22.60 7.73
C GLU A 264 -8.00 -21.51 8.67
N PRO A 265 -9.18 -21.64 9.31
CA PRO A 265 -9.64 -20.63 10.25
C PRO A 265 -8.72 -20.44 11.46
N TYR A 266 -8.05 -21.51 11.96
CA TYR A 266 -7.05 -21.37 13.02
C TYR A 266 -5.86 -20.54 12.54
N ASN A 267 -5.29 -20.91 11.40
CA ASN A 267 -4.15 -20.19 10.82
C ASN A 267 -4.49 -18.72 10.55
N ALA A 268 -5.70 -18.45 10.05
CA ALA A 268 -6.16 -17.11 9.73
C ALA A 268 -6.34 -16.25 10.98
N THR A 269 -7.02 -16.73 12.02
CA THR A 269 -7.22 -15.98 13.28
C THR A 269 -5.88 -15.63 13.94
N LEU A 270 -4.98 -16.60 14.04
CA LEU A 270 -3.64 -16.38 14.61
C LEU A 270 -2.82 -15.39 13.78
N SER A 271 -2.99 -15.40 12.46
CA SER A 271 -2.28 -14.47 11.59
C SER A 271 -2.86 -13.06 11.68
N VAL A 272 -4.19 -12.90 11.71
CA VAL A 272 -4.85 -11.60 11.84
C VAL A 272 -4.42 -10.93 13.14
N HIS A 273 -4.35 -11.67 14.24
CA HIS A 273 -3.83 -11.17 15.52
C HIS A 273 -2.45 -10.49 15.36
N GLN A 274 -1.51 -11.15 14.67
CA GLN A 274 -0.18 -10.59 14.41
C GLN A 274 -0.19 -9.42 13.41
N LEU A 275 -1.11 -9.44 12.42
CA LEU A 275 -1.22 -8.39 11.42
C LEU A 275 -1.78 -7.08 11.98
N VAL A 276 -2.69 -7.16 12.96
CA VAL A 276 -3.29 -5.99 13.61
C VAL A 276 -2.21 -5.12 14.27
N GLU A 277 -1.22 -5.75 14.90
CA GLU A 277 -0.21 -5.02 15.68
C GLU A 277 1.03 -4.63 14.86
N ASN A 278 1.44 -5.48 13.91
CA ASN A 278 2.76 -5.36 13.28
C ASN A 278 2.75 -4.79 11.85
N THR A 279 1.59 -4.52 11.27
CA THR A 279 1.49 -3.99 9.89
C THR A 279 0.86 -2.60 9.87
N ASP A 280 1.29 -1.76 8.92
CA ASP A 280 0.72 -0.42 8.76
C ASP A 280 -0.39 -0.41 7.68
N MET A 281 -0.35 -1.34 6.71
CA MET A 281 -1.36 -1.47 5.66
C MET A 281 -1.53 -2.93 5.26
N THR A 282 -2.76 -3.46 5.34
CA THR A 282 -3.06 -4.84 4.92
C THR A 282 -4.16 -4.87 3.88
N TYR A 283 -3.83 -5.29 2.66
CA TYR A 283 -4.81 -5.50 1.60
C TYR A 283 -5.42 -6.89 1.77
N ALA A 284 -6.70 -6.93 2.18
CA ALA A 284 -7.44 -8.15 2.37
C ALA A 284 -7.98 -8.65 1.02
N ILE A 285 -7.49 -9.80 0.58
CA ILE A 285 -7.86 -10.41 -0.70
C ILE A 285 -8.58 -11.72 -0.39
N ASP A 286 -9.87 -11.79 -0.68
CA ASP A 286 -10.69 -12.96 -0.36
C ASP A 286 -10.82 -13.90 -1.57
N ASN A 287 -10.40 -15.14 -1.39
CA ASN A 287 -10.59 -16.20 -2.38
C ASN A 287 -12.07 -16.43 -2.72
N GLU A 288 -12.99 -16.19 -1.78
CA GLU A 288 -14.44 -16.29 -2.05
C GLU A 288 -14.90 -15.27 -3.09
N ALA A 289 -14.51 -14.02 -2.92
CA ALA A 289 -14.86 -12.92 -3.81
C ALA A 289 -14.21 -13.11 -5.18
N LEU A 290 -12.93 -13.50 -5.21
CA LEU A 290 -12.23 -13.80 -6.46
C LEU A 290 -12.90 -14.93 -7.25
N TYR A 291 -13.33 -16.00 -6.56
CA TYR A 291 -14.06 -17.09 -7.19
C TYR A 291 -15.40 -16.62 -7.76
N ASP A 292 -16.17 -15.84 -6.98
CA ASP A 292 -17.47 -15.33 -7.41
C ASP A 292 -17.33 -14.34 -8.58
N ILE A 293 -16.28 -13.51 -8.63
CA ILE A 293 -15.94 -12.64 -9.78
C ILE A 293 -15.65 -13.48 -11.02
N CYS A 294 -14.76 -14.47 -10.90
CA CYS A 294 -14.41 -15.35 -12.03
C CYS A 294 -15.62 -16.10 -12.57
N PHE A 295 -16.43 -16.66 -11.68
CA PHE A 295 -17.58 -17.48 -12.05
C PHE A 295 -18.75 -16.66 -12.59
N ARG A 296 -19.16 -15.60 -11.87
CA ARG A 296 -20.36 -14.81 -12.21
C ARG A 296 -20.08 -13.70 -13.20
N THR A 297 -19.01 -12.93 -12.99
CA THR A 297 -18.70 -11.72 -13.79
C THR A 297 -17.93 -12.07 -15.06
N LEU A 298 -16.85 -12.85 -14.94
CA LEU A 298 -16.04 -13.27 -16.09
C LEU A 298 -16.65 -14.45 -16.86
N LYS A 299 -17.67 -15.11 -16.30
CA LYS A 299 -18.38 -16.26 -16.88
C LYS A 299 -17.46 -17.46 -17.13
N LEU A 300 -16.48 -17.68 -16.27
CA LEU A 300 -15.61 -18.86 -16.30
C LEU A 300 -16.33 -20.00 -15.57
N THR A 301 -16.60 -21.11 -16.28
CA THR A 301 -17.31 -22.26 -15.70
C THR A 301 -16.51 -22.99 -14.63
N THR A 302 -15.19 -22.99 -14.74
CA THR A 302 -14.26 -23.65 -13.81
C THR A 302 -13.07 -22.72 -13.56
N PRO A 303 -13.18 -21.76 -12.61
CA PRO A 303 -12.08 -20.87 -12.26
C PRO A 303 -10.86 -21.67 -11.76
N THR A 304 -9.67 -21.34 -12.25
CA THR A 304 -8.41 -21.93 -11.78
C THR A 304 -7.63 -20.94 -10.92
N TYR A 305 -6.68 -21.41 -10.10
CA TYR A 305 -5.78 -20.51 -9.36
C TYR A 305 -5.03 -19.53 -10.26
N GLY A 306 -4.75 -19.89 -11.53
CA GLY A 306 -4.18 -18.95 -12.50
C GLY A 306 -5.09 -17.76 -12.80
N ASP A 307 -6.40 -17.97 -12.86
CA ASP A 307 -7.38 -16.90 -13.08
C ASP A 307 -7.51 -15.99 -11.85
N LEU A 308 -7.52 -16.58 -10.66
CA LEU A 308 -7.52 -15.84 -9.39
C LEU A 308 -6.25 -14.98 -9.27
N ASN A 309 -5.08 -15.59 -9.49
CA ASN A 309 -3.79 -14.90 -9.43
C ASN A 309 -3.70 -13.76 -10.47
N HIS A 310 -4.37 -13.88 -11.61
CA HIS A 310 -4.43 -12.80 -12.59
C HIS A 310 -5.17 -11.56 -12.03
N LEU A 311 -6.32 -11.76 -11.38
CA LEU A 311 -7.06 -10.65 -10.72
C LEU A 311 -6.25 -10.01 -9.59
N ILE A 312 -5.58 -10.83 -8.80
CA ILE A 312 -4.70 -10.34 -7.73
C ILE A 312 -3.55 -9.52 -8.32
N SER A 313 -2.86 -10.03 -9.34
CA SER A 313 -1.75 -9.32 -9.98
C SER A 313 -2.16 -7.98 -10.60
N ALA A 314 -3.36 -7.90 -11.19
CA ALA A 314 -3.90 -6.65 -11.74
C ALA A 314 -4.17 -5.62 -10.63
N THR A 315 -4.66 -6.09 -9.49
CA THR A 315 -4.91 -5.28 -8.30
C THR A 315 -3.60 -4.75 -7.71
N LEU A 316 -2.61 -5.62 -7.47
CA LEU A 316 -1.28 -5.25 -6.97
C LEU A 316 -0.57 -4.27 -7.92
N SER A 317 -0.68 -4.49 -9.23
CA SER A 317 -0.16 -3.52 -10.21
C SER A 317 -0.84 -2.15 -10.06
N GLY A 318 -2.16 -2.15 -9.89
CA GLY A 318 -2.98 -0.96 -9.68
C GLY A 318 -2.60 -0.17 -8.43
N THR A 319 -2.53 -0.82 -7.27
CA THR A 319 -2.18 -0.19 -5.98
C THR A 319 -0.77 0.39 -6.00
N THR A 320 0.17 -0.26 -6.67
CA THR A 320 1.58 0.16 -6.76
C THR A 320 1.84 1.17 -7.88
N THR A 321 0.84 1.51 -8.70
CA THR A 321 1.01 2.41 -9.85
C THR A 321 1.51 3.80 -9.42
N CYS A 322 1.00 4.35 -8.32
CA CYS A 322 1.41 5.67 -7.81
C CYS A 322 2.87 5.74 -7.34
N LEU A 323 3.46 4.56 -7.06
CA LEU A 323 4.85 4.42 -6.64
C LEU A 323 5.76 4.29 -7.87
N ARG A 324 5.34 3.48 -8.85
CA ARG A 324 6.13 3.09 -10.03
C ARG A 324 6.15 4.10 -11.16
N PHE A 325 5.14 4.96 -11.24
CA PHE A 325 5.06 5.98 -12.28
C PHE A 325 4.96 7.37 -11.65
N PRO A 326 5.49 8.41 -12.32
CA PRO A 326 5.31 9.77 -11.86
C PRO A 326 3.82 10.14 -11.89
N GLY A 327 3.26 10.45 -10.72
CA GLY A 327 1.89 10.88 -10.54
C GLY A 327 1.81 12.07 -9.58
N GLN A 328 0.76 12.89 -9.71
CA GLN A 328 0.57 14.11 -8.93
C GLN A 328 0.22 13.86 -7.45
N LEU A 329 -0.40 12.72 -7.12
CA LEU A 329 -0.92 12.39 -5.78
C LEU A 329 -0.43 11.01 -5.29
N ASN A 330 -0.22 10.85 -3.97
CA ASN A 330 0.20 9.59 -3.31
C ASN A 330 1.51 8.96 -3.84
N SER A 331 2.56 9.78 -3.97
CA SER A 331 3.88 9.37 -4.48
C SER A 331 4.74 8.53 -3.52
N ASP A 332 4.18 8.07 -2.40
CA ASP A 332 4.91 7.39 -1.33
C ASP A 332 3.99 6.42 -0.58
N LEU A 333 4.52 5.28 -0.14
CA LEU A 333 3.81 4.37 0.75
C LEU A 333 3.39 5.05 2.05
N ARG A 334 4.25 5.88 2.64
CA ARG A 334 3.93 6.59 3.88
C ARG A 334 2.79 7.59 3.70
N LYS A 335 2.77 8.31 2.58
CA LYS A 335 1.68 9.26 2.26
C LYS A 335 0.37 8.54 1.99
N LEU A 336 0.42 7.39 1.32
CA LEU A 336 -0.77 6.56 1.12
C LEU A 336 -1.31 6.08 2.47
N CYS A 337 -0.45 5.58 3.35
CA CYS A 337 -0.82 5.13 4.69
C CYS A 337 -1.52 6.23 5.51
N VAL A 338 -0.92 7.42 5.59
CA VAL A 338 -1.47 8.56 6.36
C VAL A 338 -2.84 9.00 5.82
N ASN A 339 -3.08 8.90 4.52
CA ASN A 339 -4.37 9.27 3.93
C ASN A 339 -5.45 8.19 4.09
N MET A 340 -5.05 6.93 4.30
CA MET A 340 -5.97 5.77 4.27
C MET A 340 -6.25 5.19 5.65
N VAL A 341 -5.35 5.36 6.61
CA VAL A 341 -5.44 4.78 7.96
C VAL A 341 -5.74 5.92 8.95
N PRO A 342 -7.01 6.15 9.31
CA PRO A 342 -7.36 7.10 10.36
C PRO A 342 -6.98 6.57 11.75
N PHE A 343 -7.16 5.26 11.99
CA PHE A 343 -6.88 4.61 13.26
C PHE A 343 -5.88 3.45 13.07
N PRO A 344 -4.88 3.30 13.96
CA PRO A 344 -3.78 2.34 13.77
C PRO A 344 -4.20 0.88 13.59
N ARG A 345 -5.28 0.41 14.23
CA ARG A 345 -5.78 -0.97 14.13
C ARG A 345 -6.69 -1.20 12.91
N LEU A 346 -7.23 -0.14 12.31
CA LEU A 346 -8.17 -0.17 11.19
C LEU A 346 -7.46 0.10 9.86
N HIS A 347 -6.41 -0.66 9.59
CA HIS A 347 -5.54 -0.57 8.41
C HIS A 347 -5.78 -1.69 7.38
N PHE A 348 -6.88 -2.42 7.52
CA PHE A 348 -7.26 -3.42 6.54
C PHE A 348 -8.08 -2.79 5.40
N PHE A 349 -7.62 -2.99 4.17
CA PHE A 349 -8.23 -2.41 2.98
C PHE A 349 -8.87 -3.47 2.10
N ILE A 350 -9.95 -3.05 1.44
CA ILE A 350 -10.65 -3.81 0.41
C ILE A 350 -10.19 -3.29 -0.94
N PRO A 351 -9.41 -4.07 -1.68
CA PRO A 351 -9.08 -3.70 -3.03
C PRO A 351 -10.24 -4.01 -3.99
N GLY A 352 -10.33 -3.23 -5.05
CA GLY A 352 -11.20 -3.46 -6.18
C GLY A 352 -10.49 -3.12 -7.48
N PHE A 353 -10.91 -3.74 -8.58
CA PHE A 353 -10.35 -3.47 -9.90
C PHE A 353 -11.46 -3.32 -10.93
N ALA A 354 -11.33 -2.32 -11.79
CA ALA A 354 -12.18 -2.11 -12.94
C ALA A 354 -11.31 -1.79 -14.18
N PRO A 355 -11.68 -2.26 -15.38
CA PRO A 355 -12.88 -3.01 -15.71
C PRO A 355 -12.69 -4.53 -15.52
N LEU A 356 -13.75 -5.21 -15.05
CA LEU A 356 -13.83 -6.67 -15.04
C LEU A 356 -14.75 -7.12 -16.17
N THR A 357 -14.16 -7.37 -17.35
CA THR A 357 -14.91 -7.81 -18.54
C THR A 357 -14.47 -9.19 -18.96
N SER A 358 -15.45 -10.06 -19.26
CA SER A 358 -15.16 -11.35 -19.88
C SER A 358 -14.50 -11.18 -21.26
N ARG A 359 -13.66 -12.14 -21.65
CA ARG A 359 -12.94 -12.13 -22.94
C ARG A 359 -13.87 -11.95 -24.15
N GLY A 360 -15.09 -12.47 -24.09
CA GLY A 360 -16.10 -12.34 -25.15
C GLY A 360 -16.82 -10.99 -25.21
N SER A 361 -16.90 -10.26 -24.08
CA SER A 361 -17.59 -8.96 -24.00
C SER A 361 -16.65 -7.76 -24.15
N GLN A 362 -15.33 -7.99 -24.06
CA GLN A 362 -14.32 -6.93 -24.07
C GLN A 362 -14.33 -6.07 -25.35
N GLN A 363 -14.71 -6.63 -26.50
CA GLN A 363 -14.76 -5.90 -27.78
C GLN A 363 -16.00 -5.01 -27.92
N TYR A 364 -17.07 -5.28 -27.17
CA TYR A 364 -18.37 -4.62 -27.33
C TYR A 364 -18.63 -3.53 -26.29
N ARG A 365 -17.84 -3.48 -25.21
CA ARG A 365 -18.04 -2.53 -24.11
C ARG A 365 -17.12 -1.33 -24.26
N ALA A 366 -17.71 -0.13 -24.38
CA ALA A 366 -16.95 1.11 -24.34
C ALA A 366 -16.58 1.43 -22.89
N ILE A 367 -15.32 1.26 -22.53
CA ILE A 367 -14.82 1.65 -21.21
C ILE A 367 -14.78 3.19 -21.19
N THR A 368 -15.53 3.81 -20.26
CA THR A 368 -15.57 5.27 -20.04
C THR A 368 -15.33 5.58 -18.56
N VAL A 369 -14.95 6.82 -18.22
CA VAL A 369 -14.70 7.23 -16.82
C VAL A 369 -15.93 7.01 -15.93
N PRO A 370 -17.17 7.36 -16.34
CA PRO A 370 -18.37 7.07 -15.54
C PRO A 370 -18.60 5.57 -15.34
N GLU A 371 -18.38 4.74 -16.37
CA GLU A 371 -18.53 3.28 -16.25
C GLU A 371 -17.48 2.67 -15.31
N LEU A 372 -16.22 3.14 -15.36
CA LEU A 372 -15.16 2.71 -14.44
C LEU A 372 -15.52 3.09 -13.00
N THR A 373 -15.97 4.33 -12.81
CA THR A 373 -16.37 4.83 -11.49
C THR A 373 -17.53 4.03 -10.92
N GLN A 374 -18.57 3.76 -11.71
CA GLN A 374 -19.70 2.95 -11.27
C GLN A 374 -19.28 1.50 -10.94
N GLN A 375 -18.38 0.92 -11.74
CA GLN A 375 -17.87 -0.43 -11.50
C GLN A 375 -16.99 -0.52 -10.25
N MET A 376 -16.20 0.49 -9.92
CA MET A 376 -15.35 0.48 -8.72
C MET A 376 -16.17 0.38 -7.43
N PHE A 377 -17.32 1.05 -7.37
CA PHE A 377 -18.20 1.06 -6.19
C PHE A 377 -19.27 -0.04 -6.23
N ASP A 378 -19.24 -0.96 -7.21
CA ASP A 378 -20.13 -2.12 -7.23
C ASP A 378 -19.58 -3.21 -6.29
N ALA A 379 -20.42 -3.73 -5.40
CA ALA A 379 -20.06 -4.79 -4.46
C ALA A 379 -19.51 -6.04 -5.19
N LYS A 380 -19.95 -6.28 -6.43
CA LYS A 380 -19.51 -7.41 -7.25
C LYS A 380 -18.07 -7.32 -7.73
N ASN A 381 -17.44 -6.15 -7.67
CA ASN A 381 -16.09 -5.91 -8.15
C ASN A 381 -15.07 -5.78 -7.00
N MET A 382 -15.53 -5.91 -5.76
CA MET A 382 -14.68 -5.94 -4.58
C MET A 382 -13.97 -7.29 -4.50
N MET A 383 -12.68 -7.26 -4.18
CA MET A 383 -11.87 -8.46 -4.01
C MET A 383 -11.98 -9.05 -2.59
N ALA A 384 -12.85 -8.50 -1.74
CA ALA A 384 -13.24 -9.07 -0.45
C ALA A 384 -14.75 -9.38 -0.47
N ALA A 385 -15.17 -10.51 0.11
CA ALA A 385 -16.58 -10.93 0.09
C ALA A 385 -17.36 -10.21 1.20
N CYS A 386 -17.60 -8.93 1.00
CA CYS A 386 -18.42 -8.08 1.86
C CYS A 386 -19.31 -7.20 0.99
N ASP A 387 -20.49 -6.82 1.48
CA ASP A 387 -21.28 -5.77 0.82
C ASP A 387 -20.90 -4.41 1.42
N PRO A 388 -20.26 -3.49 0.66
CA PRO A 388 -19.89 -2.18 1.19
C PRO A 388 -21.10 -1.33 1.63
N ARG A 389 -22.32 -1.71 1.23
CA ARG A 389 -23.57 -1.04 1.63
C ARG A 389 -23.99 -1.37 3.06
N HIS A 390 -23.47 -2.43 3.65
CA HIS A 390 -23.74 -2.78 5.05
C HIS A 390 -22.87 -2.01 6.03
N GLY A 391 -21.89 -1.25 5.53
CA GLY A 391 -21.02 -0.40 6.34
C GLY A 391 -20.89 1.01 5.78
N ARG A 392 -19.91 1.74 6.32
CA ARG A 392 -19.51 3.07 5.86
C ARG A 392 -18.05 3.06 5.45
N TYR A 393 -17.69 3.89 4.48
CA TYR A 393 -16.32 4.13 4.08
C TYR A 393 -15.68 5.16 5.00
N LEU A 394 -14.62 4.74 5.69
CA LEU A 394 -13.74 5.62 6.44
C LEU A 394 -12.92 6.47 5.46
N THR A 395 -12.18 5.79 4.56
CA THR A 395 -11.33 6.43 3.55
C THR A 395 -11.37 5.63 2.25
N VAL A 396 -11.17 6.32 1.13
CA VAL A 396 -11.14 5.70 -0.21
C VAL A 396 -10.01 6.30 -1.03
N ALA A 397 -9.21 5.45 -1.66
CA ALA A 397 -8.29 5.86 -2.71
C ALA A 397 -8.67 5.19 -4.04
N CYS A 398 -8.81 6.01 -5.07
CA CYS A 398 -9.05 5.55 -6.44
C CYS A 398 -7.86 5.92 -7.33
N VAL A 399 -7.24 4.91 -7.95
CA VAL A 399 -6.13 5.08 -8.88
C VAL A 399 -6.61 4.80 -10.29
N PHE A 400 -6.80 5.86 -11.06
CA PHE A 400 -7.17 5.78 -12.46
C PHE A 400 -5.91 5.70 -13.34
N ARG A 401 -5.95 4.85 -14.36
CA ARG A 401 -4.84 4.64 -15.29
C ARG A 401 -5.31 4.81 -16.73
N GLY A 402 -4.48 5.46 -17.54
CA GLY A 402 -4.73 5.77 -18.94
C GLY A 402 -5.06 7.25 -19.18
N ARG A 403 -5.07 7.63 -20.45
CA ARG A 403 -5.30 9.03 -20.86
C ARG A 403 -6.78 9.40 -20.67
N MET A 404 -7.05 10.23 -19.67
CA MET A 404 -8.39 10.71 -19.36
C MET A 404 -8.38 12.16 -18.89
N SER A 405 -9.55 12.81 -18.90
CA SER A 405 -9.71 14.17 -18.40
C SER A 405 -9.77 14.17 -16.88
N THR A 406 -8.86 14.88 -16.22
CA THR A 406 -8.85 15.02 -14.75
C THR A 406 -10.17 15.59 -14.23
N LYS A 407 -10.72 16.58 -14.95
CA LYS A 407 -12.01 17.18 -14.64
C LYS A 407 -13.16 16.17 -14.65
N GLU A 408 -13.17 15.26 -15.60
CA GLU A 408 -14.24 14.25 -15.71
C GLU A 408 -14.16 13.25 -14.55
N VAL A 409 -12.94 12.85 -14.16
CA VAL A 409 -12.72 11.99 -12.99
C VAL A 409 -13.24 12.65 -11.72
N ASP A 410 -12.88 13.92 -11.48
CA ASP A 410 -13.29 14.65 -10.28
C ASP A 410 -14.82 14.84 -10.23
N GLU A 411 -15.44 15.18 -11.37
CA GLU A 411 -16.90 15.30 -11.47
C GLU A 411 -17.62 13.98 -11.17
N GLN A 412 -17.11 12.84 -11.68
CA GLN A 412 -17.73 11.53 -11.42
C GLN A 412 -17.55 11.09 -9.96
N MET A 413 -16.38 11.34 -9.37
CA MET A 413 -16.11 10.98 -7.98
C MET A 413 -16.95 11.81 -7.01
N LEU A 414 -17.11 13.11 -7.28
CA LEU A 414 -18.02 13.98 -6.51
C LEU A 414 -19.48 13.54 -6.67
N ASN A 415 -19.89 13.12 -7.86
CA ASN A 415 -21.25 12.62 -8.13
C ASN A 415 -21.54 11.34 -7.33
N VAL A 416 -20.58 10.42 -7.22
CA VAL A 416 -20.73 9.22 -6.39
C VAL A 416 -20.85 9.59 -4.92
N GLN A 417 -19.98 10.45 -4.40
CA GLN A 417 -20.06 10.91 -3.00
C GLN A 417 -21.40 11.55 -2.68
N ASN A 418 -21.89 12.44 -3.53
CA ASN A 418 -23.17 13.13 -3.31
C ASN A 418 -24.38 12.19 -3.37
N LYS A 419 -24.36 11.19 -4.25
CA LYS A 419 -25.45 10.20 -4.35
C LYS A 419 -25.48 9.22 -3.19
N ASN A 420 -24.30 8.91 -2.66
CA ASN A 420 -24.07 7.85 -1.69
C ASN A 420 -23.57 8.40 -0.36
N SER A 421 -23.90 9.66 -0.01
CA SER A 421 -23.31 10.37 1.13
C SER A 421 -23.47 9.61 2.45
N SER A 422 -24.59 8.88 2.62
CA SER A 422 -24.86 8.04 3.80
C SER A 422 -23.89 6.86 3.98
N TYR A 423 -23.21 6.43 2.90
CA TYR A 423 -22.22 5.37 2.93
C TYR A 423 -20.81 5.89 3.16
N PHE A 424 -20.61 7.21 3.19
CA PHE A 424 -19.35 7.84 3.57
C PHE A 424 -19.50 8.39 4.98
N VAL A 425 -18.44 8.25 5.76
CA VAL A 425 -18.39 8.86 7.07
C VAL A 425 -18.36 10.39 6.96
N GLU A 426 -19.17 11.07 7.77
CA GLU A 426 -19.34 12.53 7.73
C GLU A 426 -18.23 13.29 8.48
N TRP A 427 -17.66 12.68 9.53
CA TRP A 427 -16.66 13.31 10.40
C TRP A 427 -15.24 13.33 9.81
N ILE A 428 -14.95 12.51 8.78
CA ILE A 428 -13.72 12.64 7.98
C ILE A 428 -14.00 13.51 6.74
N PRO A 429 -13.66 14.82 6.75
CA PRO A 429 -13.84 15.64 5.57
C PRO A 429 -12.89 15.18 4.44
N SER A 430 -13.40 15.13 3.21
CA SER A 430 -12.60 14.80 2.02
C SER A 430 -11.87 13.45 2.11
N ASN A 431 -12.59 12.40 2.56
CA ASN A 431 -12.11 11.04 2.73
C ASN A 431 -11.79 10.27 1.44
N VAL A 432 -12.17 10.80 0.27
CA VAL A 432 -11.88 10.19 -1.01
C VAL A 432 -10.71 10.90 -1.69
N LYS A 433 -9.68 10.14 -2.05
CA LYS A 433 -8.51 10.61 -2.81
C LYS A 433 -8.48 9.97 -4.19
N THR A 434 -8.22 10.78 -5.21
CA THR A 434 -8.09 10.33 -6.60
C THR A 434 -6.67 10.53 -7.07
N ALA A 435 -6.10 9.52 -7.73
CA ALA A 435 -4.82 9.60 -8.40
C ALA A 435 -4.99 9.20 -9.87
N ILE A 436 -4.31 9.90 -10.77
CA ILE A 436 -4.38 9.63 -12.21
C ILE A 436 -2.95 9.37 -12.70
N CYS A 437 -2.80 8.27 -13.43
CA CYS A 437 -1.57 7.88 -14.11
C CYS A 437 -1.83 7.76 -15.61
N ASP A 438 -0.98 8.40 -16.42
CA ASP A 438 -1.16 8.39 -17.88
C ASP A 438 -0.87 7.04 -18.54
N ILE A 439 -0.16 6.14 -17.83
CA ILE A 439 0.25 4.83 -18.34
C ILE A 439 -0.81 3.78 -17.99
N PRO A 440 -1.57 3.29 -18.98
CA PRO A 440 -2.53 2.23 -18.75
C PRO A 440 -1.82 0.87 -18.57
N PRO A 441 -2.48 -0.09 -17.91
CA PRO A 441 -1.97 -1.46 -17.86
C PRO A 441 -2.03 -2.13 -19.24
N ARG A 442 -1.21 -3.17 -19.43
CA ARG A 442 -1.10 -3.89 -20.70
C ARG A 442 -2.46 -4.52 -21.09
N GLY A 443 -2.88 -4.31 -22.34
CA GLY A 443 -4.12 -4.87 -22.89
C GLY A 443 -5.39 -4.08 -22.59
N LEU A 444 -5.31 -3.00 -21.81
CA LEU A 444 -6.42 -2.09 -21.53
C LEU A 444 -6.04 -0.65 -21.91
N LYS A 445 -7.02 0.15 -22.33
CA LYS A 445 -6.80 1.59 -22.60
C LYS A 445 -6.98 2.44 -21.35
N MET A 446 -7.88 2.01 -20.47
CA MET A 446 -8.18 2.64 -19.20
C MET A 446 -8.48 1.58 -18.16
N SER A 447 -8.06 1.82 -16.93
CA SER A 447 -8.43 1.02 -15.76
C SER A 447 -8.58 1.93 -14.55
N ALA A 448 -9.21 1.41 -13.51
CA ALA A 448 -9.31 2.07 -12.23
C ALA A 448 -9.15 1.03 -11.12
N THR A 449 -8.33 1.35 -10.13
CA THR A 449 -8.10 0.51 -8.97
C THR A 449 -8.66 1.22 -7.76
N PHE A 450 -9.48 0.50 -7.01
CA PHE A 450 -10.13 0.97 -5.81
C PHE A 450 -9.39 0.40 -4.60
N ILE A 451 -9.18 1.24 -3.60
CA ILE A 451 -8.70 0.84 -2.27
C ILE A 451 -9.67 1.49 -1.29
N GLY A 452 -10.50 0.70 -0.63
CA GLY A 452 -11.47 1.19 0.35
C GLY A 452 -11.10 0.73 1.76
N ASN A 453 -11.07 1.66 2.70
CA ASN A 453 -11.16 1.34 4.12
C ASN A 453 -12.64 1.46 4.53
N THR A 454 -13.27 0.34 4.81
CA THR A 454 -14.72 0.27 5.09
C THR A 454 -14.99 -0.58 6.32
N THR A 455 -15.97 -0.15 7.11
CA THR A 455 -16.43 -0.92 8.27
C THR A 455 -17.11 -2.23 7.88
N ALA A 456 -17.54 -2.38 6.62
CA ALA A 456 -18.12 -3.62 6.09
C ALA A 456 -17.12 -4.81 6.12
N LEU A 457 -15.82 -4.53 6.25
CA LEU A 457 -14.80 -5.57 6.40
C LEU A 457 -15.04 -6.47 7.63
N GLN A 458 -15.77 -5.99 8.64
CA GLN A 458 -16.16 -6.81 9.79
C GLN A 458 -16.88 -8.10 9.40
N GLU A 459 -17.60 -8.16 8.26
CA GLU A 459 -18.25 -9.38 7.77
C GLU A 459 -17.24 -10.49 7.47
N LEU A 460 -16.08 -10.11 6.92
CA LEU A 460 -15.01 -11.05 6.61
C LEU A 460 -14.40 -11.64 7.89
N PHE A 461 -14.19 -10.81 8.92
CA PHE A 461 -13.68 -11.28 10.21
C PHE A 461 -14.71 -12.11 10.97
N LYS A 462 -15.98 -11.70 11.01
CA LYS A 462 -17.08 -12.49 11.61
C LYS A 462 -17.18 -13.89 11.00
N ARG A 463 -17.02 -14.01 9.68
CA ARG A 463 -17.02 -15.31 9.01
C ARG A 463 -15.87 -16.22 9.48
N ILE A 464 -14.67 -15.65 9.66
CA ILE A 464 -13.50 -16.41 10.14
C ILE A 464 -13.70 -16.77 11.62
N GLU A 465 -14.18 -15.83 12.44
CA GLU A 465 -14.50 -16.02 13.86
C GLU A 465 -15.51 -17.16 14.05
N GLU A 466 -16.65 -17.14 13.34
CA GLU A 466 -17.67 -18.18 13.45
C GLU A 466 -17.12 -19.58 13.15
N GLN A 467 -16.27 -19.70 12.12
CA GLN A 467 -15.62 -20.96 11.76
C GLN A 467 -14.58 -21.40 12.80
N PHE A 468 -13.78 -20.44 13.29
CA PHE A 468 -12.81 -20.65 14.34
C PHE A 468 -13.50 -21.15 15.63
N SER A 469 -14.50 -20.42 16.14
CA SER A 469 -15.22 -20.77 17.37
C SER A 469 -15.96 -22.09 17.24
N ALA A 470 -16.45 -22.45 16.05
CA ALA A 470 -17.07 -23.76 15.79
C ALA A 470 -16.07 -24.93 15.95
N MET A 471 -14.81 -24.74 15.51
CA MET A 471 -13.75 -25.73 15.67
C MET A 471 -13.18 -25.74 17.10
N PHE A 472 -12.90 -24.56 17.65
CA PHE A 472 -12.26 -24.39 18.96
C PHE A 472 -13.12 -24.92 20.10
N ARG A 473 -14.44 -24.70 20.05
CA ARG A 473 -15.38 -25.33 21.01
C ARG A 473 -15.30 -26.86 21.04
N ARG A 474 -14.91 -27.50 19.94
CA ARG A 474 -14.74 -28.96 19.84
C ARG A 474 -13.30 -29.41 20.08
N LYS A 475 -12.37 -28.47 20.27
CA LYS A 475 -10.91 -28.71 20.34
C LYS A 475 -10.39 -29.58 19.18
N ALA A 476 -10.98 -29.42 18.00
CA ALA A 476 -10.61 -30.20 16.83
C ALA A 476 -9.22 -29.79 16.33
N PHE A 477 -8.35 -30.74 16.02
CA PHE A 477 -6.98 -30.51 15.50
C PHE A 477 -6.04 -29.67 16.41
N LEU A 478 -6.46 -29.30 17.62
CA LEU A 478 -5.68 -28.45 18.52
C LEU A 478 -4.32 -29.06 18.90
N HIS A 479 -4.26 -30.40 19.04
CA HIS A 479 -3.02 -31.14 19.32
C HIS A 479 -1.91 -30.96 18.28
N TRP A 480 -2.23 -30.53 17.05
CA TRP A 480 -1.21 -30.21 16.04
C TRP A 480 -0.48 -28.91 16.38
N TYR A 481 -1.14 -27.97 17.05
CA TYR A 481 -0.56 -26.69 17.43
C TYR A 481 0.12 -26.78 18.79
N THR A 482 -0.55 -27.39 19.77
CA THR A 482 0.03 -27.57 21.11
C THR A 482 1.22 -28.53 21.11
N GLY A 483 1.27 -29.46 20.16
CA GLY A 483 2.43 -30.33 19.93
C GLY A 483 3.70 -29.59 19.49
N GLU A 484 3.55 -28.38 18.92
CA GLU A 484 4.67 -27.52 18.49
C GLU A 484 5.04 -26.48 19.56
N GLY A 485 4.44 -26.54 20.75
CA GLY A 485 4.77 -25.68 21.89
C GLY A 485 3.81 -24.52 22.15
N MET A 486 2.73 -24.40 21.40
CA MET A 486 1.71 -23.36 21.55
C MET A 486 0.75 -23.64 22.71
N ASP A 487 0.35 -22.63 23.48
CA ASP A 487 -0.67 -22.78 24.52
C ASP A 487 -2.10 -22.61 23.97
N GLU A 488 -3.10 -23.26 24.57
CA GLU A 488 -4.52 -23.02 24.29
C GLU A 488 -4.92 -21.56 24.63
N MET A 489 -4.19 -20.91 25.53
CA MET A 489 -4.41 -19.50 25.88
C MET A 489 -4.17 -18.57 24.70
N GLU A 490 -3.13 -18.82 23.88
CA GLU A 490 -2.83 -18.00 22.68
C GLU A 490 -3.99 -18.03 21.66
N PHE A 491 -4.69 -19.15 21.54
CA PHE A 491 -5.89 -19.23 20.70
C PHE A 491 -7.02 -18.33 21.22
N THR A 492 -7.18 -18.29 22.54
CA THR A 492 -8.22 -17.49 23.19
C THR A 492 -7.90 -16.00 23.08
N GLU A 493 -6.63 -15.63 23.22
CA GLU A 493 -6.15 -14.25 23.02
C GLU A 493 -6.36 -13.78 21.57
N ALA A 494 -6.02 -14.63 20.60
CA ALA A 494 -6.24 -14.30 19.18
C ALA A 494 -7.73 -14.20 18.83
N GLU A 495 -8.59 -15.07 19.39
CA GLU A 495 -10.05 -14.97 19.25
C GLU A 495 -10.57 -13.66 19.85
N SER A 496 -10.14 -13.32 21.06
CA SER A 496 -10.54 -12.08 21.74
C SER A 496 -10.13 -10.85 20.94
N ASN A 497 -8.86 -10.76 20.50
CA ASN A 497 -8.38 -9.62 19.73
C ASN A 497 -9.13 -9.47 18.39
N MET A 498 -9.47 -10.59 17.72
CA MET A 498 -10.30 -10.53 16.52
C MET A 498 -11.73 -10.03 16.81
N SER A 499 -12.32 -10.42 17.95
CA SER A 499 -13.64 -9.93 18.39
C SER A 499 -13.60 -8.43 18.75
N ASP A 500 -12.51 -7.98 19.38
CA ASP A 500 -12.28 -6.57 19.70
C ASP A 500 -12.15 -5.75 18.42
N LEU A 501 -11.40 -6.22 17.42
CA LEU A 501 -11.29 -5.57 16.11
C LEU A 501 -12.66 -5.44 15.40
N ILE A 502 -13.49 -6.48 15.46
CA ILE A 502 -14.86 -6.45 14.93
C ILE A 502 -15.70 -5.39 15.66
N SER A 503 -15.54 -5.30 16.98
CA SER A 503 -16.25 -4.33 17.81
C SER A 503 -15.83 -2.89 17.51
N GLU A 504 -14.53 -2.64 17.28
CA GLU A 504 -14.01 -1.34 16.84
C GLU A 504 -14.63 -0.94 15.49
N TYR A 505 -14.65 -1.84 14.49
CA TYR A 505 -15.31 -1.56 13.21
C TYR A 505 -16.80 -1.23 13.38
N GLN A 506 -17.50 -1.90 14.29
CA GLN A 506 -18.90 -1.62 14.59
C GLN A 506 -19.09 -0.26 15.27
N GLN A 507 -18.22 0.11 16.21
CA GLN A 507 -18.26 1.39 16.91
C GLN A 507 -18.16 2.56 15.91
N TYR A 508 -17.17 2.56 15.02
CA TYR A 508 -17.03 3.64 14.02
C TYR A 508 -18.08 3.59 12.91
N GLN A 509 -18.73 2.45 12.70
CA GLN A 509 -19.85 2.35 11.77
C GLN A 509 -21.09 3.10 12.29
N ASP A 510 -21.36 2.98 13.58
CA ASP A 510 -22.52 3.58 14.24
C ASP A 510 -22.24 5.01 14.69
N ALA A 511 -20.97 5.38 14.88
CA ALA A 511 -20.54 6.72 15.28
C ALA A 511 -21.12 7.82 14.36
N THR A 512 -21.60 8.87 15.01
CA THR A 512 -22.07 10.11 14.37
C THR A 512 -21.16 11.28 14.71
N ALA A 513 -21.17 12.32 13.86
CA ALA A 513 -20.29 13.49 14.04
C ALA A 513 -20.56 14.29 15.34
N GLU A 514 -21.68 14.05 16.02
CA GLU A 514 -22.00 14.66 17.32
C GLU A 514 -21.39 13.87 18.50
N GLU A 515 -21.13 12.57 18.33
CA GLU A 515 -20.64 11.67 19.39
C GLU A 515 -19.10 11.63 19.48
N GLU A 516 -18.35 11.94 18.41
CA GLU A 516 -16.88 12.02 18.47
C GLU A 516 -16.37 13.19 19.30
N GLY A 517 -17.09 14.31 19.35
CA GLY A 517 -16.70 15.45 20.19
C GLY A 517 -16.72 15.14 21.69
N GLU A 518 -17.50 14.14 22.11
CA GLU A 518 -17.51 13.64 23.49
C GLU A 518 -16.46 12.52 23.69
N MET A 519 -16.20 11.68 22.68
CA MET A 519 -15.16 10.63 22.75
C MET A 519 -13.72 11.16 22.72
N GLU A 520 -13.43 12.23 21.96
CA GLU A 520 -12.11 12.90 21.98
C GLU A 520 -11.82 13.52 23.36
N GLU A 521 -12.84 14.03 24.05
CA GLU A 521 -12.70 14.54 25.42
C GLU A 521 -12.44 13.40 26.43
N GLU A 522 -13.02 12.22 26.24
CA GLU A 522 -12.76 11.04 27.09
C GLU A 522 -11.36 10.43 26.88
N GLU A 523 -10.87 10.34 25.63
CA GLU A 523 -9.50 9.87 25.35
C GLU A 523 -8.42 10.85 25.86
N GLU A 524 -8.66 12.17 25.83
CA GLU A 524 -7.74 13.15 26.43
C GLU A 524 -7.74 13.08 27.98
N GLU A 525 -8.83 12.66 28.62
CA GLU A 525 -8.91 12.46 30.07
C GLU A 525 -8.23 11.17 30.55
N GLU A 526 -8.22 10.08 29.76
CA GLU A 526 -7.50 8.84 30.12
C GLU A 526 -5.97 8.93 29.98
N VAL A 527 -5.46 9.92 29.23
CA VAL A 527 -4.01 10.14 29.02
C VAL A 527 -3.40 11.13 30.02
N GLN A 528 -4.18 11.71 30.95
CA GLN A 528 -3.70 12.62 32.01
C GLN A 528 -3.31 11.96 33.34
#